data_AF-A0A932NKA6-F1
#
_entry.id   AF-A0A932NKA6-F1
#
_cell.length_a   1.000
_cell.length_b   1.000
_cell.length_c   1.000
_cell.angle_alpha   90.00
_cell.angle_beta   90.00
_cell.angle_gamma   90.00
#
_symmetry.space_group_name_H-M   'P 1'
#
loop_
_entity.id
_entity.type
_entity.pdbx_description
1 polymer ?
#
loop_
_entity_poly.entity_id
_entity_poly.type
_entity_poly.pdbx_seq_one_letter_code
_entity_poly.pdbx_strand_id
1 'polypeptide(L)'
;MRPSRLLSRLLSAALAAVLGASPAVAEIDLDALFTGSVPRQDLVTAVFGGGMGMAGGARAAFGARLAPAAAQPVRREPPAPAAAISAEDLKRYIKLAAGDDGQFQRELLATLQTSPTGRRILKELIAEAKLAGVQVSVLPHRYEGSTIYVQNGTQRPNGTRGEMDTNTHTYTYNALFSEMNDRKLALEQAAGNAAHEFQHEVFSLRTQRLLVAKVPGYKAVIDSYDQLDEAWARPIGYMVGAELNGGRSTPYTEEGRDLANADDVDEFYEGMAMWGEYYATRLMPKDWADPIPAFQKRAETLQRKIADMMDTRENWVPARLSELDTLDRLAATPGKKYTHYKELKEQGAWDEIRSDVRARQVSLPTKIQQFETAFIKLRERLAFLRAGALPTGAKGHDPVAAGRLADMKRMAVDPAFLALKGQFERDVKAYQDYVDSHGLPAAAPPKGKWTFAQYYEFIKNDRAAYPDHWASNGG
;
A
#
# COMPACT_ATOMS: atom_id res chain seq x y z
N MET A 1 47.00 7.15 -16.94
CA MET A 1 46.89 6.60 -18.31
C MET A 1 45.52 7.00 -18.85
N ARG A 2 45.44 7.76 -19.95
CA ARG A 2 44.15 8.15 -20.54
C ARG A 2 43.58 6.99 -21.36
N PRO A 3 42.31 6.57 -21.17
CA PRO A 3 41.69 5.58 -22.03
C PRO A 3 41.62 6.10 -23.47
N SER A 4 41.75 5.20 -24.45
CA SER A 4 41.68 5.57 -25.86
C SER A 4 40.28 6.09 -26.20
N ARG A 5 40.17 7.08 -27.10
CA ARG A 5 38.89 7.64 -27.58
C ARG A 5 37.91 6.57 -28.09
N LEU A 6 38.42 5.39 -28.47
CA LEU A 6 37.63 4.25 -28.89
C LEU A 6 36.87 3.60 -27.72
N LEU A 7 37.49 3.51 -26.54
CA LEU A 7 36.90 2.91 -25.35
C LEU A 7 35.78 3.79 -24.78
N SER A 8 35.96 5.11 -24.75
CA SER A 8 34.92 6.05 -24.32
C SER A 8 33.70 6.01 -25.24
N ARG A 9 33.90 5.88 -26.56
CA ARG A 9 32.78 5.77 -27.51
C ARG A 9 32.00 4.46 -27.37
N LEU A 10 32.68 3.35 -27.07
CA LEU A 10 32.04 2.05 -26.83
C LEU A 10 31.21 2.06 -25.53
N LEU A 11 31.71 2.71 -24.48
CA LEU A 11 30.97 2.89 -23.22
C LEU A 11 29.76 3.81 -23.38
N SER A 12 29.87 4.92 -24.11
CA SER A 12 28.73 5.78 -24.42
C SER A 12 27.67 5.08 -25.27
N ALA A 13 28.07 4.25 -26.23
CA ALA A 13 27.15 3.47 -27.04
C ALA A 13 26.44 2.35 -26.23
N ALA A 14 27.16 1.69 -25.33
CA ALA A 14 26.57 0.70 -24.42
C ALA A 14 25.58 1.35 -23.43
N LEU A 15 25.89 2.55 -22.93
CA LEU A 15 25.01 3.28 -22.03
C LEU A 15 23.75 3.81 -22.75
N ALA A 16 23.89 4.29 -23.99
CA ALA A 16 22.75 4.70 -24.82
C ALA A 16 21.83 3.50 -25.17
N ALA A 17 22.39 2.31 -25.39
CA ALA A 17 21.63 1.10 -25.64
C ALA A 17 20.87 0.59 -24.40
N VAL A 18 21.42 0.79 -23.20
CA VAL A 18 20.75 0.44 -21.92
C VAL A 18 19.62 1.43 -21.60
N LEU A 19 19.73 2.68 -22.05
CA LEU A 19 18.79 3.76 -21.73
C LEU A 19 17.76 4.06 -22.84
N GLY A 20 17.85 3.40 -24.00
CA GLY A 20 16.88 3.56 -25.10
C GLY A 20 16.88 4.95 -25.76
N ALA A 21 17.95 5.73 -25.64
CA ALA A 21 18.03 7.09 -26.17
C ALA A 21 18.68 7.15 -27.56
N SER A 22 18.20 8.05 -28.42
CA SER A 22 18.78 8.32 -29.75
C SER A 22 20.17 8.97 -29.62
N PRO A 23 21.14 8.69 -30.52
CA PRO A 23 22.57 9.02 -30.31
C PRO A 23 22.95 10.50 -30.55
N ALA A 24 22.01 11.43 -30.41
CA ALA A 24 22.29 12.86 -30.48
C ALA A 24 21.98 13.49 -29.11
N VAL A 25 22.99 14.15 -28.54
CA VAL A 25 23.01 14.89 -27.26
C VAL A 25 23.46 14.06 -26.06
N ALA A 26 24.79 13.98 -25.86
CA ALA A 26 25.50 14.45 -24.66
C ALA A 26 26.96 13.96 -24.72
N GLU A 27 27.90 14.85 -25.09
CA GLU A 27 29.30 14.64 -24.72
C GLU A 27 29.41 14.86 -23.21
N ILE A 28 29.29 13.77 -22.45
CA ILE A 28 29.65 13.76 -21.04
C ILE A 28 31.18 13.67 -21.00
N ASP A 29 31.82 14.74 -20.51
CA ASP A 29 33.26 14.76 -20.29
C ASP A 29 33.63 13.81 -19.14
N LEU A 30 34.01 12.58 -19.51
CA LEU A 30 34.40 11.52 -18.59
C LEU A 30 35.67 11.87 -17.80
N ASP A 31 36.48 12.85 -18.21
CA ASP A 31 37.67 13.27 -17.46
C ASP A 31 37.30 14.05 -16.17
N ALA A 32 36.09 14.62 -16.08
CA ALA A 32 35.60 15.28 -14.87
C ALA A 32 35.17 14.30 -13.75
N LEU A 33 34.78 13.07 -14.11
CA LEU A 33 34.35 12.03 -13.16
C LEU A 33 35.52 11.37 -12.41
N PHE A 34 36.73 11.39 -12.96
CA PHE A 34 37.91 10.73 -12.37
C PHE A 34 38.87 11.67 -11.64
N THR A 35 38.65 12.98 -11.69
CA THR A 35 39.53 13.98 -11.05
C THR A 35 39.01 14.51 -9.70
N GLY A 36 37.91 13.96 -9.18
CA GLY A 36 37.44 14.22 -7.81
C GLY A 36 36.90 15.62 -7.55
N SER A 37 36.53 16.37 -8.58
CA SER A 37 36.12 17.79 -8.48
C SER A 37 34.60 18.03 -8.50
N VAL A 38 33.78 16.96 -8.42
CA VAL A 38 32.31 17.08 -8.27
C VAL A 38 31.90 16.57 -6.87
N PRO A 39 31.24 17.37 -6.03
CA PRO A 39 30.71 16.92 -4.74
C PRO A 39 29.74 15.76 -4.93
N ARG A 40 29.91 14.67 -4.16
CA ARG A 40 29.09 13.43 -4.22
C ARG A 40 27.57 13.64 -4.09
N GLN A 41 27.11 14.81 -3.63
CA GLN A 41 25.68 15.15 -3.49
C GLN A 41 24.99 15.45 -4.83
N ASP A 42 25.71 15.90 -5.86
CA ASP A 42 25.09 16.25 -7.15
C ASP A 42 24.84 15.03 -8.05
N LEU A 43 25.61 13.95 -7.86
CA LEU A 43 25.42 12.67 -8.55
C LEU A 43 24.20 11.89 -8.04
N VAL A 44 23.84 12.06 -6.77
CA VAL A 44 22.66 11.41 -6.18
C VAL A 44 21.39 12.15 -6.60
N THR A 45 21.43 13.47 -6.73
CA THR A 45 20.25 14.26 -7.14
C THR A 45 19.87 14.05 -8.61
N ALA A 46 20.84 13.80 -9.50
CA ALA A 46 20.57 13.54 -10.92
C ALA A 46 20.09 12.11 -11.24
N VAL A 47 20.29 11.14 -10.33
CA VAL A 47 19.93 9.72 -10.54
C VAL A 47 18.82 9.24 -9.61
N PHE A 48 18.59 9.89 -8.46
CA PHE A 48 17.64 9.44 -7.41
C PHE A 48 16.58 10.47 -7.02
N GLY A 49 16.40 11.55 -7.79
CA GLY A 49 15.39 12.58 -7.55
C GLY A 49 13.97 12.18 -7.96
N GLY A 50 13.36 11.24 -7.24
CA GLY A 50 11.95 10.88 -7.38
C GLY A 50 11.31 10.63 -6.02
N GLY A 51 10.80 11.69 -5.39
CA GLY A 51 9.94 11.58 -4.21
C GLY A 51 10.00 12.78 -3.26
N MET A 52 8.90 13.53 -3.22
CA MET A 52 8.49 14.57 -2.24
C MET A 52 8.97 16.01 -2.45
N GLY A 53 8.17 16.75 -3.25
CA GLY A 53 7.46 17.95 -2.79
C GLY A 53 8.21 19.30 -2.76
N MET A 54 7.89 20.17 -3.72
CA MET A 54 7.74 21.65 -3.64
C MET A 54 8.25 22.33 -4.92
N ALA A 55 7.36 22.65 -5.87
CA ALA A 55 7.51 23.77 -6.79
C ALA A 55 6.18 24.05 -7.53
N GLY A 56 5.26 24.70 -6.83
CA GLY A 56 4.30 25.57 -7.51
C GLY A 56 5.00 26.87 -7.90
N GLY A 57 4.97 27.22 -9.19
CA GLY A 57 5.34 28.56 -9.64
C GLY A 57 6.07 28.62 -10.97
N ALA A 58 5.39 29.22 -11.95
CA ALA A 58 5.92 29.82 -13.18
C ALA A 58 6.31 28.88 -14.34
N ARG A 59 5.32 28.62 -15.22
CA ARG A 59 5.48 28.94 -16.65
C ARG A 59 4.13 29.30 -17.26
N ALA A 60 3.95 30.60 -17.47
CA ALA A 60 2.90 31.16 -18.29
C ALA A 60 3.23 31.02 -19.77
N ALA A 61 2.15 30.97 -20.57
CA ALA A 61 2.04 31.40 -21.95
C ALA A 61 2.87 30.66 -23.00
N PHE A 62 2.20 29.83 -23.81
CA PHE A 62 2.02 30.04 -25.26
C PHE A 62 1.09 28.95 -25.81
N GLY A 63 -0.03 29.34 -26.43
CA GLY A 63 -0.88 28.41 -27.18
C GLY A 63 -2.38 28.50 -26.93
N ALA A 64 -2.96 29.70 -26.91
CA ALA A 64 -4.42 29.83 -27.05
C ALA A 64 -4.82 29.45 -28.48
N ARG A 65 -5.35 28.23 -28.67
CA ARG A 65 -6.22 27.89 -29.80
C ARG A 65 -7.53 27.32 -29.24
N LEU A 66 -8.60 28.05 -29.56
CA LEU A 66 -10.01 27.82 -29.28
C LEU A 66 -10.41 26.33 -29.25
N ALA A 67 -10.65 25.81 -28.04
CA ALA A 67 -11.43 24.58 -27.84
C ALA A 67 -12.89 24.99 -27.54
N PRO A 68 -13.90 24.31 -28.10
CA PRO A 68 -15.30 24.64 -27.85
C PRO A 68 -15.62 24.40 -26.37
N ALA A 69 -16.47 25.27 -25.80
CA ALA A 69 -16.90 25.23 -24.41
C ALA A 69 -17.34 23.81 -24.03
N ALA A 70 -16.54 23.16 -23.17
CA ALA A 70 -16.92 21.90 -22.57
C ALA A 70 -18.21 22.14 -21.77
N ALA A 71 -19.27 21.41 -22.15
CA ALA A 71 -20.51 21.39 -21.40
C ALA A 71 -20.17 21.08 -19.93
N GLN A 72 -20.68 21.90 -19.00
CA GLN A 72 -20.50 21.66 -17.59
C GLN A 72 -20.92 20.22 -17.28
N PRO A 73 -20.10 19.45 -16.54
CA PRO A 73 -20.51 18.12 -16.11
C PRO A 73 -21.81 18.27 -15.33
N VAL A 74 -22.87 17.62 -15.82
CA VAL A 74 -24.12 17.50 -15.09
C VAL A 74 -23.75 16.91 -13.73
N ARG A 75 -23.83 17.72 -12.67
CA ARG A 75 -23.81 17.25 -11.28
C ARG A 75 -24.97 16.27 -11.16
N ARG A 76 -24.68 14.98 -11.35
CA ARG A 76 -25.60 13.93 -10.95
C ARG A 76 -25.65 13.99 -9.44
N GLU A 77 -26.83 14.25 -8.90
CA GLU A 77 -27.05 14.10 -7.46
C GLU A 77 -26.56 12.71 -7.04
N PRO A 78 -25.88 12.59 -5.89
CA PRO A 78 -25.49 11.29 -5.37
C PRO A 78 -26.75 10.42 -5.27
N PRO A 79 -26.67 9.13 -5.63
CA PRO A 79 -27.82 8.23 -5.55
C PRO A 79 -28.42 8.31 -4.15
N ALA A 80 -29.76 8.36 -4.09
CA ALA A 80 -30.47 8.40 -2.81
C ALA A 80 -29.94 7.31 -1.88
N PRO A 81 -29.74 7.61 -0.58
CA PRO A 81 -29.17 6.65 0.36
C PRO A 81 -29.98 5.36 0.30
N ALA A 82 -29.29 4.25 0.03
CA ALA A 82 -29.90 2.93 -0.01
C ALA A 82 -30.72 2.73 1.29
N ALA A 83 -32.01 2.41 1.17
CA ALA A 83 -32.86 2.12 2.33
C ALA A 83 -32.19 1.07 3.25
N ALA A 84 -32.39 1.16 4.56
CA ALA A 84 -31.89 0.16 5.51
C ALA A 84 -32.35 -1.25 5.10
N ILE A 85 -31.49 -2.24 5.35
CA ILE A 85 -31.81 -3.63 5.01
C ILE A 85 -32.73 -4.17 6.09
N SER A 86 -33.76 -4.90 5.69
CA SER A 86 -34.69 -5.48 6.65
C SER A 86 -33.98 -6.45 7.58
N ALA A 87 -34.40 -6.50 8.85
CA ALA A 87 -33.87 -7.47 9.82
C ALA A 87 -34.12 -8.92 9.37
N GLU A 88 -35.17 -9.14 8.59
CA GLU A 88 -35.51 -10.44 8.02
C GLU A 88 -34.49 -10.89 6.95
N ASP A 89 -34.15 -9.99 6.01
CA ASP A 89 -33.13 -10.29 4.99
C ASP A 89 -31.77 -10.54 5.63
N LEU A 90 -31.38 -9.72 6.63
CA LEU A 90 -30.15 -9.94 7.38
C LEU A 90 -30.15 -11.30 8.07
N LYS A 91 -31.22 -11.67 8.77
CA LYS A 91 -31.33 -12.96 9.46
C LYS A 91 -31.30 -14.15 8.48
N ARG A 92 -31.82 -13.97 7.26
CA ARG A 92 -31.90 -15.04 6.26
C ARG A 92 -30.56 -15.33 5.59
N TYR A 93 -29.72 -14.32 5.40
CA TYR A 93 -28.49 -14.44 4.61
C TYR A 93 -27.20 -14.19 5.40
N ILE A 94 -27.30 -13.65 6.61
CA ILE A 94 -26.18 -13.44 7.53
C ILE A 94 -26.45 -14.19 8.84
N LYS A 95 -25.60 -15.18 9.11
CA LYS A 95 -25.66 -16.00 10.32
C LYS A 95 -24.75 -15.39 11.39
N LEU A 96 -25.36 -15.09 12.53
CA LEU A 96 -24.68 -14.56 13.71
C LEU A 96 -24.53 -15.64 14.79
N ALA A 97 -23.51 -15.51 15.63
CA ALA A 97 -23.34 -16.32 16.83
C ALA A 97 -24.45 -16.05 17.87
N ALA A 98 -24.62 -16.98 18.80
CA ALA A 98 -25.47 -16.78 19.98
C ALA A 98 -24.70 -16.02 21.09
N GLY A 99 -25.41 -15.55 22.12
CA GLY A 99 -24.81 -14.91 23.30
C GLY A 99 -24.22 -13.51 23.03
N ASP A 100 -23.20 -13.16 23.82
CA ASP A 100 -22.56 -11.83 23.84
C ASP A 100 -21.82 -11.52 22.52
N ASP A 101 -21.18 -12.52 21.93
CA ASP A 101 -20.58 -12.40 20.59
C ASP A 101 -21.64 -12.06 19.55
N GLY A 102 -22.80 -12.70 19.63
CA GLY A 102 -23.95 -12.36 18.80
C GLY A 102 -24.44 -10.94 18.98
N GLN A 103 -24.33 -10.37 20.19
CA GLN A 103 -24.70 -8.98 20.44
C GLN A 103 -23.71 -8.02 19.79
N PHE A 104 -22.41 -8.24 19.94
CA PHE A 104 -21.38 -7.44 19.25
C PHE A 104 -21.62 -7.43 17.74
N GLN A 105 -21.88 -8.60 17.16
CA GLN A 105 -22.12 -8.73 15.72
C GLN A 105 -23.37 -7.99 15.25
N ARG A 106 -24.46 -8.01 16.03
CA ARG A 106 -25.66 -7.22 15.74
C ARG A 106 -25.37 -5.72 15.75
N GLU A 107 -24.65 -5.25 16.76
CA GLU A 107 -24.24 -3.85 16.89
C GLU A 107 -23.29 -3.42 15.76
N LEU A 108 -22.37 -4.31 15.37
CA LEU A 108 -21.46 -4.13 14.25
C LEU A 108 -22.25 -3.95 12.94
N LEU A 109 -23.18 -4.86 12.61
CA LEU A 109 -24.00 -4.75 11.40
C LEU A 109 -24.93 -3.53 11.44
N ALA A 110 -25.43 -3.15 12.61
CA ALA A 110 -26.21 -1.93 12.78
C ALA A 110 -25.35 -0.68 12.51
N THR A 111 -24.12 -0.64 13.05
CA THR A 111 -23.16 0.45 12.84
C THR A 111 -22.77 0.55 11.36
N LEU A 112 -22.46 -0.58 10.72
CA LEU A 112 -22.19 -0.64 9.28
C LEU A 112 -23.36 -0.07 8.45
N GLN A 113 -24.60 -0.36 8.83
CA GLN A 113 -25.78 0.20 8.15
C GLN A 113 -25.99 1.71 8.36
N THR A 114 -25.28 2.37 9.27
CA THR A 114 -25.34 3.84 9.37
C THR A 114 -24.57 4.53 8.23
N SER A 115 -23.56 3.86 7.68
CA SER A 115 -22.78 4.29 6.53
C SER A 115 -23.54 4.02 5.21
N PRO A 116 -23.70 5.01 4.31
CA PRO A 116 -24.25 4.79 2.97
C PRO A 116 -23.54 3.67 2.20
N THR A 117 -22.21 3.65 2.25
CA THR A 117 -21.39 2.62 1.60
C THR A 117 -21.59 1.25 2.27
N GLY A 118 -21.69 1.21 3.60
CA GLY A 118 -21.99 0.02 4.39
C GLY A 118 -23.35 -0.61 4.05
N ARG A 119 -24.38 0.23 3.84
CA ARG A 119 -25.69 -0.27 3.36
C ARG A 119 -25.61 -0.84 1.95
N ARG A 120 -24.86 -0.20 1.05
CA ARG A 120 -24.68 -0.71 -0.31
C ARG A 120 -24.01 -2.07 -0.30
N ILE A 121 -22.89 -2.23 0.42
CA ILE A 121 -22.14 -3.49 0.40
C ILE A 121 -22.94 -4.64 1.01
N LEU A 122 -23.66 -4.41 2.11
CA LEU A 122 -24.53 -5.44 2.68
C LEU A 122 -25.67 -5.85 1.72
N LYS A 123 -26.22 -4.92 0.92
CA LYS A 123 -27.20 -5.27 -0.11
C LYS A 123 -26.59 -6.13 -1.21
N GLU A 124 -25.40 -5.78 -1.66
CA GLU A 124 -24.68 -6.56 -2.66
C GLU A 124 -24.34 -7.96 -2.14
N LEU A 125 -23.87 -8.07 -0.90
CA LEU A 125 -23.59 -9.34 -0.22
C LEU A 125 -24.83 -10.23 -0.17
N ILE A 126 -25.95 -9.70 0.31
CA ILE A 126 -27.21 -10.45 0.39
C ILE A 126 -27.71 -10.86 -1.00
N ALA A 127 -27.60 -9.97 -1.99
CA ALA A 127 -28.03 -10.27 -3.35
C ALA A 127 -27.20 -11.41 -3.98
N GLU A 128 -25.86 -11.36 -3.87
CA GLU A 128 -25.00 -12.40 -4.41
C GLU A 128 -25.12 -13.71 -3.61
N ALA A 129 -25.20 -13.66 -2.28
CA ALA A 129 -25.43 -14.84 -1.43
C ALA A 129 -26.76 -15.53 -1.76
N LYS A 130 -27.82 -14.74 -2.00
CA LYS A 130 -29.11 -15.25 -2.46
C LYS A 130 -29.02 -15.94 -3.81
N LEU A 131 -28.28 -15.37 -4.77
CA LEU A 131 -28.09 -15.96 -6.09
C LEU A 131 -27.27 -17.25 -6.03
N ALA A 132 -26.31 -17.33 -5.11
CA ALA A 132 -25.49 -18.51 -4.89
C ALA A 132 -26.16 -19.57 -3.98
N GLY A 133 -27.23 -19.22 -3.28
CA GLY A 133 -27.91 -20.12 -2.35
C GLY A 133 -27.13 -20.38 -1.06
N VAL A 134 -26.30 -19.43 -0.63
CA VAL A 134 -25.42 -19.56 0.55
C VAL A 134 -25.80 -18.57 1.66
N GLN A 135 -25.25 -18.79 2.85
CA GLN A 135 -25.34 -17.85 3.98
C GLN A 135 -23.93 -17.45 4.40
N VAL A 136 -23.76 -16.17 4.74
CA VAL A 136 -22.49 -15.65 5.25
C VAL A 136 -22.50 -15.70 6.77
N SER A 137 -21.51 -16.36 7.37
CA SER A 137 -21.37 -16.41 8.83
C SER A 137 -20.47 -15.29 9.33
N VAL A 138 -20.81 -14.68 10.46
CA VAL A 138 -19.95 -13.71 11.15
C VAL A 138 -19.56 -14.28 12.50
N LEU A 139 -18.26 -14.45 12.73
CA LEU A 139 -17.72 -15.11 13.93
C LEU A 139 -16.58 -14.29 14.56
N PRO A 140 -16.42 -14.31 15.89
CA PRO A 140 -15.20 -13.81 16.50
C PRO A 140 -14.06 -14.80 16.28
N HIS A 141 -12.84 -14.30 16.15
CA HIS A 141 -11.63 -15.10 16.16
C HIS A 141 -10.51 -14.37 16.91
N ARG A 142 -9.76 -15.08 17.76
CA ARG A 142 -8.61 -14.51 18.45
C ARG A 142 -7.33 -14.92 17.74
N TYR A 143 -6.83 -14.01 16.91
CA TYR A 143 -5.61 -14.23 16.14
C TYR A 143 -4.38 -14.28 17.05
N GLU A 144 -3.54 -15.30 16.89
CA GLU A 144 -2.31 -15.45 17.65
C GLU A 144 -1.39 -14.23 17.44
N GLY A 145 -0.77 -13.75 18.52
CA GLY A 145 0.13 -12.59 18.50
C GLY A 145 -0.57 -11.23 18.36
N SER A 146 -1.89 -11.18 18.21
CA SER A 146 -2.61 -9.90 18.20
C SER A 146 -2.71 -9.26 19.59
N THR A 147 -2.64 -7.93 19.66
CA THR A 147 -2.71 -7.15 20.91
C THR A 147 -3.51 -5.86 20.72
N ILE A 148 -4.07 -5.29 21.78
CA ILE A 148 -4.60 -3.92 21.72
C ILE A 148 -3.43 -2.95 21.86
N TYR A 149 -3.30 -2.06 20.89
CA TYR A 149 -2.28 -1.03 20.83
C TYR A 149 -2.92 0.36 20.77
N VAL A 150 -2.26 1.36 21.35
CA VAL A 150 -2.67 2.77 21.28
C VAL A 150 -1.70 3.51 20.37
N GLN A 151 -2.19 4.01 19.24
CA GLN A 151 -1.44 4.93 18.37
C GLN A 151 -2.19 6.25 18.29
N ASN A 152 -1.47 7.38 18.40
CA ASN A 152 -2.06 8.72 18.26
C ASN A 152 -3.31 8.92 19.15
N GLY A 153 -3.29 8.38 20.38
CA GLY A 153 -4.40 8.46 21.33
C GLY A 153 -5.59 7.55 21.04
N THR A 154 -5.51 6.69 20.02
CA THR A 154 -6.62 5.82 19.57
C THR A 154 -6.29 4.35 19.79
N GLN A 155 -7.17 3.61 20.48
CA GLN A 155 -7.05 2.16 20.64
C GLN A 155 -7.39 1.43 19.34
N ARG A 156 -6.67 0.36 19.04
CA ARG A 156 -6.95 -0.54 17.93
C ARG A 156 -6.32 -1.91 18.11
N PRO A 157 -6.88 -2.97 17.51
CA PRO A 157 -6.18 -4.25 17.38
C PRO A 157 -4.95 -4.09 16.48
N ASN A 158 -3.81 -4.61 16.94
CA ASN A 158 -2.60 -4.80 16.15
C ASN A 158 -2.53 -6.26 15.67
N GLY A 159 -2.11 -6.47 14.42
CA GLY A 159 -2.18 -7.76 13.73
C GLY A 159 -3.40 -7.86 12.79
N THR A 160 -3.83 -9.09 12.49
CA THR A 160 -5.02 -9.35 11.66
C THR A 160 -6.28 -8.78 12.32
N ARG A 161 -6.99 -7.92 11.60
CA ARG A 161 -8.22 -7.26 12.09
C ARG A 161 -9.47 -8.09 11.79
N GLY A 162 -9.45 -8.83 10.70
CA GLY A 162 -10.41 -9.84 10.33
C GLY A 162 -10.04 -10.44 8.98
N GLU A 163 -10.75 -11.49 8.58
CA GLU A 163 -10.53 -12.21 7.33
C GLU A 163 -11.86 -12.74 6.81
N MET A 164 -12.03 -12.73 5.49
CA MET A 164 -13.07 -13.45 4.78
C MET A 164 -12.54 -14.79 4.25
N ASP A 165 -13.07 -15.90 4.76
CA ASP A 165 -12.95 -17.18 4.07
C ASP A 165 -14.11 -17.34 3.08
N THR A 166 -13.84 -17.06 1.81
CA THR A 166 -14.84 -17.13 0.74
C THR A 166 -15.21 -18.56 0.35
N ASN A 167 -14.49 -19.59 0.81
CA ASN A 167 -14.86 -20.98 0.56
C ASN A 167 -15.90 -21.47 1.57
N THR A 168 -15.78 -21.02 2.82
CA THR A 168 -16.75 -21.35 3.89
C THR A 168 -17.77 -20.25 4.12
N HIS A 169 -17.74 -19.18 3.32
CA HIS A 169 -18.58 -17.99 3.44
C HIS A 169 -18.57 -17.43 4.86
N THR A 170 -17.40 -17.34 5.48
CA THR A 170 -17.26 -16.93 6.87
C THR A 170 -16.37 -15.69 6.99
N TYR A 171 -16.93 -14.62 7.54
CA TYR A 171 -16.17 -13.47 8.03
C TYR A 171 -15.80 -13.69 9.49
N THR A 172 -14.52 -13.75 9.79
CA THR A 172 -13.99 -13.71 11.16
C THR A 172 -13.46 -12.33 11.48
N TYR A 173 -14.00 -11.67 12.51
CA TYR A 173 -13.42 -10.43 13.05
C TYR A 173 -12.52 -10.74 14.24
N ASN A 174 -11.50 -9.91 14.47
CA ASN A 174 -10.65 -10.06 15.63
C ASN A 174 -11.44 -9.80 16.92
N ALA A 175 -11.50 -10.79 17.81
CA ALA A 175 -12.17 -10.71 19.10
C ALA A 175 -11.70 -9.52 19.95
N LEU A 176 -10.46 -9.03 19.76
CA LEU A 176 -9.94 -7.87 20.46
C LEU A 176 -10.76 -6.59 20.25
N PHE A 177 -11.57 -6.48 19.19
CA PHE A 177 -12.50 -5.35 19.05
C PHE A 177 -13.50 -5.29 20.21
N SER A 178 -13.99 -6.42 20.72
CA SER A 178 -14.93 -6.42 21.86
C SER A 178 -14.25 -6.08 23.19
N GLU A 179 -12.93 -6.19 23.25
CA GLU A 179 -12.09 -5.90 24.43
C GLU A 179 -11.61 -4.43 24.48
N MET A 180 -11.87 -3.62 23.45
CA MET A 180 -11.52 -2.20 23.45
C MET A 180 -12.36 -1.39 24.43
N ASN A 181 -11.72 -0.41 25.11
CA ASN A 181 -12.39 0.43 26.11
C ASN A 181 -13.40 1.40 25.48
N ASP A 182 -13.10 1.92 24.29
CA ASP A 182 -14.04 2.75 23.52
C ASP A 182 -14.88 1.86 22.60
N ARG A 183 -16.07 1.50 23.08
CA ARG A 183 -17.02 0.66 22.35
C ARG A 183 -17.45 1.26 21.01
N LYS A 184 -17.65 2.58 20.95
CA LYS A 184 -18.09 3.24 19.72
C LYS A 184 -17.00 3.15 18.66
N LEU A 185 -15.77 3.49 19.03
CA LEU A 185 -14.60 3.36 18.16
C LEU A 185 -14.37 1.92 17.71
N ALA A 186 -14.55 0.94 18.60
CA ALA A 186 -14.42 -0.47 18.27
C ALA A 186 -15.40 -0.89 17.17
N LEU A 187 -16.67 -0.50 17.28
CA LEU A 187 -17.70 -0.77 16.28
C LEU A 187 -17.42 -0.04 14.95
N GLU A 188 -16.96 1.20 14.98
CA GLU A 188 -16.56 1.95 13.77
C GLU A 188 -15.41 1.26 13.03
N GLN A 189 -14.36 0.83 13.74
CA GLN A 189 -13.22 0.12 13.15
C GLN A 189 -13.61 -1.28 12.64
N ALA A 190 -14.38 -2.03 13.43
CA ALA A 190 -14.87 -3.34 13.03
C ALA A 190 -15.81 -3.25 11.82
N ALA A 191 -16.60 -2.17 11.69
CA ALA A 191 -17.48 -1.94 10.55
C ALA A 191 -16.70 -1.64 9.26
N GLY A 192 -15.66 -0.79 9.34
CA GLY A 192 -14.73 -0.60 8.22
C GLY A 192 -14.08 -1.90 7.77
N ASN A 193 -13.67 -2.75 8.74
CA ASN A 193 -13.14 -4.07 8.45
C ASN A 193 -14.17 -5.01 7.81
N ALA A 194 -15.37 -5.10 8.39
CA ALA A 194 -16.43 -5.93 7.85
C ALA A 194 -16.80 -5.53 6.41
N ALA A 195 -16.81 -4.23 6.10
CA ALA A 195 -17.08 -3.75 4.75
C ALA A 195 -16.02 -4.18 3.74
N HIS A 196 -14.74 -4.16 4.14
CA HIS A 196 -13.63 -4.69 3.35
C HIS A 196 -13.79 -6.20 3.11
N GLU A 197 -13.97 -6.98 4.18
CA GLU A 197 -14.12 -8.44 4.09
C GLU A 197 -15.38 -8.88 3.33
N PHE A 198 -16.50 -8.19 3.50
CA PHE A 198 -17.72 -8.47 2.73
C PHE A 198 -17.56 -8.13 1.24
N GLN A 199 -16.70 -7.16 0.89
CA GLN A 199 -16.40 -6.88 -0.51
C GLN A 199 -15.59 -8.02 -1.16
N HIS A 200 -14.71 -8.70 -0.44
CA HIS A 200 -14.08 -9.94 -0.91
C HIS A 200 -15.12 -11.02 -1.24
N GLU A 201 -16.10 -11.23 -0.36
CA GLU A 201 -17.16 -12.20 -0.61
C GLU A 201 -18.04 -11.83 -1.81
N VAL A 202 -18.44 -10.55 -1.91
CA VAL A 202 -19.19 -10.04 -3.07
C VAL A 202 -18.39 -10.26 -4.35
N PHE A 203 -17.10 -9.96 -4.33
CA PHE A 203 -16.23 -10.17 -5.48
C PHE A 203 -16.14 -11.65 -5.86
N SER A 204 -15.88 -12.53 -4.89
CA SER A 204 -15.79 -13.97 -5.09
C SER A 204 -17.07 -14.57 -5.68
N LEU A 205 -18.23 -14.29 -5.08
CA LEU A 205 -19.51 -14.79 -5.60
C LEU A 205 -19.84 -14.24 -7.00
N ARG A 206 -19.57 -12.95 -7.22
CA ARG A 206 -19.85 -12.28 -8.49
C ARG A 206 -18.93 -12.78 -9.60
N THR A 207 -17.64 -12.97 -9.34
CA THR A 207 -16.69 -13.54 -10.30
C THR A 207 -17.01 -15.01 -10.57
N GLN A 208 -17.36 -15.79 -9.55
CA GLN A 208 -17.80 -17.17 -9.72
C GLN A 208 -18.99 -17.27 -10.68
N ARG A 209 -20.01 -16.41 -10.48
CA ARG A 209 -21.24 -16.41 -11.28
C ARG A 209 -21.06 -15.84 -12.69
N LEU A 210 -20.35 -14.72 -12.83
CA LEU A 210 -20.26 -13.99 -14.09
C LEU A 210 -19.15 -14.50 -15.01
N LEU A 211 -18.08 -15.03 -14.44
CA LEU A 211 -16.84 -15.39 -15.14
C LEU A 211 -16.59 -16.90 -15.08
N VAL A 212 -16.37 -17.45 -13.88
CA VAL A 212 -15.91 -18.85 -13.72
C VAL A 212 -16.96 -19.86 -14.21
N ALA A 213 -18.23 -19.66 -13.87
CA ALA A 213 -19.31 -20.57 -14.29
C ALA A 213 -19.46 -20.66 -15.82
N LYS A 214 -19.07 -19.61 -16.55
CA LYS A 214 -19.11 -19.58 -18.03
C LYS A 214 -17.80 -20.09 -18.63
N VAL A 215 -16.70 -19.88 -17.92
CA VAL A 215 -15.35 -20.10 -18.41
C VAL A 215 -14.49 -20.65 -17.26
N PRO A 216 -14.47 -21.98 -17.07
CA PRO A 216 -13.83 -22.59 -15.89
C PRO A 216 -12.33 -22.29 -15.73
N GLY A 217 -11.61 -22.09 -16.84
CA GLY A 217 -10.19 -21.74 -16.83
C GLY A 217 -9.87 -20.42 -16.09
N TYR A 218 -10.84 -19.49 -16.02
CA TYR A 218 -10.67 -18.24 -15.30
C TYR A 218 -10.49 -18.43 -13.79
N LYS A 219 -11.05 -19.48 -13.18
CA LYS A 219 -10.86 -19.72 -11.74
C LYS A 219 -9.37 -19.74 -11.38
N ALA A 220 -8.61 -20.44 -12.19
CA ALA A 220 -7.20 -20.59 -11.92
C ALA A 220 -6.45 -19.26 -12.16
N VAL A 221 -6.87 -18.42 -13.11
CA VAL A 221 -6.32 -17.05 -13.25
C VAL A 221 -6.62 -16.23 -11.99
N ILE A 222 -7.86 -16.22 -11.53
CA ILE A 222 -8.32 -15.44 -10.38
C ILE A 222 -7.59 -15.88 -9.09
N ASP A 223 -7.70 -17.15 -8.72
CA ASP A 223 -7.15 -17.68 -7.48
C ASP A 223 -5.63 -17.44 -7.36
N SER A 224 -4.93 -17.47 -8.51
CA SER A 224 -3.48 -17.47 -8.55
C SER A 224 -2.90 -16.10 -8.82
N TYR A 225 -3.55 -15.23 -9.59
CA TYR A 225 -2.93 -14.03 -10.17
C TYR A 225 -3.72 -12.75 -9.92
N ASP A 226 -4.89 -12.78 -9.29
CA ASP A 226 -5.72 -11.59 -9.18
C ASP A 226 -5.36 -10.68 -8.02
N GLN A 227 -4.93 -9.45 -8.30
CA GLN A 227 -4.79 -8.40 -7.30
C GLN A 227 -6.10 -7.58 -7.16
N LEU A 228 -7.05 -7.73 -8.10
CA LEU A 228 -8.26 -6.91 -8.15
C LEU A 228 -9.13 -7.12 -6.91
N ASP A 229 -9.23 -8.34 -6.39
CA ASP A 229 -9.98 -8.64 -5.17
C ASP A 229 -9.60 -7.71 -3.99
N GLU A 230 -8.32 -7.69 -3.61
CA GLU A 230 -7.80 -6.77 -2.60
C GLU A 230 -7.95 -5.30 -3.01
N ALA A 231 -7.59 -4.99 -4.26
CA ALA A 231 -7.63 -3.62 -4.74
C ALA A 231 -9.06 -3.04 -4.64
N TRP A 232 -10.07 -3.87 -4.86
CA TRP A 232 -11.48 -3.49 -4.80
C TRP A 232 -12.04 -3.49 -3.37
N ALA A 233 -11.61 -4.40 -2.50
CA ALA A 233 -12.02 -4.40 -1.09
C ALA A 233 -11.57 -3.15 -0.32
N ARG A 234 -10.36 -2.65 -0.61
CA ARG A 234 -9.76 -1.51 0.12
C ARG A 234 -10.56 -0.21 0.08
N PRO A 235 -10.93 0.35 -1.08
CA PRO A 235 -11.71 1.58 -1.16
C PRO A 235 -13.03 1.50 -0.38
N ILE A 236 -13.66 0.32 -0.34
CA ILE A 236 -14.90 0.11 0.42
C ILE A 236 -14.66 0.21 1.92
N GLY A 237 -13.65 -0.49 2.44
CA GLY A 237 -13.26 -0.39 3.85
C GLY A 237 -12.85 1.04 4.24
N TYR A 238 -12.07 1.72 3.38
CA TYR A 238 -11.65 3.10 3.59
C TYR A 238 -12.83 4.08 3.58
N MET A 239 -13.77 3.92 2.65
CA MET A 239 -14.96 4.75 2.56
C MET A 239 -15.84 4.58 3.80
N VAL A 240 -16.13 3.34 4.22
CA VAL A 240 -16.90 3.10 5.45
C VAL A 240 -16.19 3.67 6.67
N GLY A 241 -14.87 3.49 6.76
CA GLY A 241 -14.06 4.14 7.81
C GLY A 241 -14.17 5.67 7.78
N ALA A 242 -14.14 6.28 6.60
CA ALA A 242 -14.26 7.73 6.41
C ALA A 242 -15.66 8.28 6.74
N GLU A 243 -16.71 7.52 6.44
CA GLU A 243 -18.11 7.86 6.74
C GLU A 243 -18.46 7.72 8.23
N LEU A 244 -17.75 6.85 8.97
CA LEU A 244 -18.07 6.51 10.37
C LEU A 244 -17.16 7.19 11.42
N ASN A 245 -15.93 7.58 11.08
CA ASN A 245 -14.85 7.91 12.03
C ASN A 245 -15.11 9.01 13.09
N GLY A 246 -16.24 9.73 13.02
CA GLY A 246 -16.61 10.76 13.99
C GLY A 246 -15.57 11.87 14.18
N GLY A 247 -14.70 12.12 13.18
CA GLY A 247 -13.61 13.09 13.23
C GLY A 247 -12.30 12.59 13.86
N ARG A 248 -12.12 11.27 14.04
CA ARG A 248 -10.93 10.66 14.66
C ARG A 248 -10.11 9.87 13.65
N SER A 249 -8.77 9.90 13.80
CA SER A 249 -7.90 9.03 13.01
C SER A 249 -8.14 7.56 13.38
N THR A 250 -8.35 6.71 12.38
CA THR A 250 -8.45 5.25 12.48
C THR A 250 -7.47 4.62 11.48
N PRO A 251 -7.15 3.32 11.58
CA PRO A 251 -6.31 2.65 10.59
C PRO A 251 -6.83 2.77 9.16
N TYR A 252 -8.15 2.71 8.97
CA TYR A 252 -8.78 2.85 7.65
C TYR A 252 -8.68 4.26 7.09
N THR A 253 -8.73 5.30 7.93
CA THR A 253 -8.54 6.69 7.47
C THR A 253 -7.06 7.03 7.26
N GLU A 254 -6.15 6.38 7.98
CA GLU A 254 -4.69 6.53 7.79
C GLU A 254 -4.27 5.87 6.48
N GLU A 255 -4.58 4.58 6.29
CA GLU A 255 -4.26 3.85 5.07
C GLU A 255 -4.96 4.44 3.83
N GLY A 256 -6.23 4.82 3.96
CA GLY A 256 -6.98 5.40 2.85
C GLY A 256 -6.46 6.78 2.42
N ARG A 257 -5.76 7.52 3.28
CA ARG A 257 -5.19 8.83 2.93
C ARG A 257 -4.22 8.75 1.76
N ASP A 258 -3.44 7.68 1.68
CA ASP A 258 -2.48 7.50 0.58
C ASP A 258 -3.20 7.25 -0.75
N LEU A 259 -4.29 6.47 -0.74
CA LEU A 259 -5.14 6.28 -1.92
C LEU A 259 -5.86 7.58 -2.32
N ALA A 260 -6.33 8.36 -1.33
CA ALA A 260 -7.03 9.61 -1.58
C ALA A 260 -6.13 10.64 -2.29
N ASN A 261 -4.84 10.66 -1.95
CA ASN A 261 -3.84 11.57 -2.54
C ASN A 261 -3.10 10.97 -3.75
N ALA A 262 -3.48 9.78 -4.22
CA ALA A 262 -2.80 9.14 -5.34
C ALA A 262 -3.21 9.80 -6.67
N ASP A 263 -2.27 10.50 -7.31
CA ASP A 263 -2.43 11.01 -8.68
C ASP A 263 -2.53 9.85 -9.70
N ASP A 264 -1.83 8.74 -9.42
CA ASP A 264 -1.89 7.49 -10.18
C ASP A 264 -2.33 6.35 -9.25
N VAL A 265 -3.60 5.96 -9.37
CA VAL A 265 -4.22 4.86 -8.60
C VAL A 265 -3.53 3.53 -8.91
N ASP A 266 -3.12 3.30 -10.16
CA ASP A 266 -2.44 2.06 -10.52
C ASP A 266 -1.06 1.99 -9.86
N GLU A 267 -0.34 3.12 -9.77
CA GLU A 267 0.94 3.18 -9.06
C GLU A 267 0.78 2.91 -7.56
N PHE A 268 -0.29 3.43 -6.93
CA PHE A 268 -0.61 3.12 -5.54
C PHE A 268 -0.73 1.60 -5.30
N TYR A 269 -1.52 0.90 -6.13
CA TYR A 269 -1.70 -0.55 -6.01
C TYR A 269 -0.45 -1.34 -6.43
N GLU A 270 0.37 -0.83 -7.36
CA GLU A 270 1.69 -1.42 -7.64
C GLU A 270 2.63 -1.31 -6.43
N GLY A 271 2.54 -0.22 -5.66
CA GLY A 271 3.22 -0.10 -4.37
C GLY A 271 2.85 -1.21 -3.38
N MET A 272 1.61 -1.69 -3.40
CA MET A 272 1.14 -2.80 -2.57
C MET A 272 1.75 -4.14 -2.95
N ALA A 273 2.13 -4.34 -4.21
CA ALA A 273 2.86 -5.55 -4.61
C ALA A 273 4.15 -5.74 -3.79
N MET A 274 4.64 -4.66 -3.18
CA MET A 274 5.81 -4.64 -2.32
C MET A 274 5.47 -4.71 -0.82
N TRP A 275 4.27 -5.18 -0.42
CA TRP A 275 3.87 -5.34 0.99
C TRP A 275 4.05 -6.77 1.50
N GLY A 276 4.06 -7.76 0.62
CA GLY A 276 4.22 -9.15 0.98
C GLY A 276 4.22 -10.08 -0.23
N GLU A 277 4.52 -11.35 0.03
CA GLU A 277 4.66 -12.39 -0.99
C GLU A 277 3.38 -12.58 -1.83
N TYR A 278 2.23 -12.56 -1.16
CA TYR A 278 0.92 -12.68 -1.78
C TYR A 278 0.69 -11.61 -2.87
N TYR A 279 0.93 -10.34 -2.54
CA TYR A 279 0.72 -9.22 -3.47
C TYR A 279 1.78 -9.16 -4.58
N ALA A 280 3.04 -9.53 -4.27
CA ALA A 280 4.12 -9.54 -5.24
C ALA A 280 3.81 -10.43 -6.46
N THR A 281 3.07 -11.51 -6.25
CA THR A 281 2.79 -12.54 -7.28
C THR A 281 1.46 -12.37 -8.00
N ARG A 282 0.73 -11.26 -7.76
CA ARG A 282 -0.62 -10.99 -8.27
C ARG A 282 -0.68 -9.72 -9.12
N LEU A 283 -1.34 -9.74 -10.26
CA LEU A 283 -1.38 -8.67 -11.24
C LEU A 283 -2.63 -7.82 -11.14
N MET A 284 -2.47 -6.52 -11.41
CA MET A 284 -3.60 -5.64 -11.67
C MET A 284 -4.22 -5.97 -13.03
N PRO A 285 -5.53 -5.71 -13.25
CA PRO A 285 -6.22 -6.01 -14.50
C PRO A 285 -5.54 -5.48 -15.77
N LYS A 286 -4.89 -4.31 -15.68
CA LYS A 286 -4.19 -3.67 -16.81
C LYS A 286 -3.04 -4.53 -17.37
N ASP A 287 -2.46 -5.39 -16.54
CA ASP A 287 -1.28 -6.18 -16.87
C ASP A 287 -1.65 -7.58 -17.41
N TRP A 288 -2.92 -7.97 -17.38
CA TRP A 288 -3.32 -9.32 -17.77
C TRP A 288 -3.23 -9.60 -19.27
N ALA A 289 -3.29 -8.55 -20.09
CA ALA A 289 -3.12 -8.68 -21.54
C ALA A 289 -1.67 -9.08 -21.91
N ASP A 290 -0.69 -8.64 -21.12
CA ASP A 290 0.70 -9.03 -21.25
C ASP A 290 1.39 -9.14 -19.86
N PRO A 291 1.24 -10.28 -19.18
CA PRO A 291 1.65 -10.43 -17.77
C PRO A 291 3.17 -10.57 -17.59
N ILE A 292 3.91 -10.94 -18.65
CA ILE A 292 5.35 -11.23 -18.56
C ILE A 292 6.16 -9.94 -18.29
N PRO A 293 5.99 -8.84 -19.04
CA PRO A 293 6.67 -7.58 -18.75
C PRO A 293 6.34 -7.02 -17.36
N ALA A 294 5.09 -7.13 -16.91
CA ALA A 294 4.66 -6.65 -15.60
C ALA A 294 5.39 -7.39 -14.47
N PHE A 295 5.41 -8.73 -14.52
CA PHE A 295 6.15 -9.53 -13.55
C PHE A 295 7.66 -9.33 -13.62
N GLN A 296 8.22 -9.09 -14.81
CA GLN A 296 9.63 -8.76 -14.95
C GLN A 296 9.98 -7.43 -14.28
N LYS A 297 9.24 -6.36 -14.57
CA LYS A 297 9.40 -5.05 -13.92
C LYS A 297 9.30 -5.17 -12.41
N ARG A 298 8.35 -5.99 -11.93
CA ARG A 298 8.16 -6.20 -10.50
C ARG A 298 9.30 -6.96 -9.84
N ALA A 299 9.89 -7.93 -10.52
CA ALA A 299 11.06 -8.64 -10.03
C ALA A 299 12.26 -7.69 -9.87
N GLU A 300 12.47 -6.81 -10.85
CA GLU A 300 13.50 -5.77 -10.79
C GLU A 300 13.26 -4.79 -9.62
N THR A 301 12.01 -4.38 -9.40
CA THR A 301 11.65 -3.51 -8.26
C THR A 301 11.85 -4.21 -6.91
N LEU A 302 11.45 -5.48 -6.76
CA LEU A 302 11.70 -6.25 -5.54
C LEU A 302 13.20 -6.38 -5.26
N GLN A 303 14.00 -6.66 -6.29
CA GLN A 303 15.45 -6.78 -6.14
C GLN A 303 16.08 -5.47 -5.64
N ARG A 304 15.68 -4.32 -6.22
CA ARG A 304 16.12 -3.00 -5.72
C ARG A 304 15.69 -2.77 -4.27
N LYS A 305 14.43 -3.07 -3.93
CA LYS A 305 13.90 -2.89 -2.58
C LYS A 305 14.60 -3.76 -1.54
N ILE A 306 14.97 -4.99 -1.89
CA ILE A 306 15.78 -5.87 -1.03
C ILE A 306 17.14 -5.21 -0.77
N ALA A 307 17.82 -4.72 -1.81
CA ALA A 307 19.10 -4.03 -1.66
C ALA A 307 18.98 -2.77 -0.77
N ASP A 308 17.94 -1.96 -0.95
CA ASP A 308 17.68 -0.77 -0.13
C ASP A 308 17.42 -1.13 1.34
N MET A 309 16.71 -2.25 1.60
CA MET A 309 16.48 -2.74 2.96
C MET A 309 17.74 -3.29 3.60
N MET A 310 18.60 -3.95 2.83
CA MET A 310 19.93 -4.36 3.29
C MET A 310 20.79 -3.15 3.64
N ASP A 311 20.85 -2.13 2.78
CA ASP A 311 21.55 -0.88 3.07
C ASP A 311 20.96 -0.18 4.32
N THR A 312 19.64 -0.16 4.46
CA THR A 312 18.99 0.39 5.65
C THR A 312 19.42 -0.37 6.91
N ARG A 313 19.48 -1.69 6.85
CA ARG A 313 19.88 -2.55 7.98
C ARG A 313 21.36 -2.38 8.33
N GLU A 314 22.23 -2.33 7.32
CA GLU A 314 23.68 -2.36 7.47
C GLU A 314 24.28 -0.98 7.76
N ASN A 315 23.69 0.08 7.18
CA ASN A 315 24.25 1.43 7.22
C ASN A 315 23.32 2.41 7.95
N TRP A 316 22.05 2.50 7.57
CA TRP A 316 21.15 3.52 8.13
C TRP A 316 20.83 3.29 9.61
N VAL A 317 20.44 2.07 9.98
CA VAL A 317 20.05 1.74 11.37
C VAL A 317 21.22 1.96 12.34
N PRO A 318 22.44 1.42 12.10
CA PRO A 318 23.58 1.67 12.98
C PRO A 318 23.92 3.15 13.09
N ALA A 319 23.89 3.89 11.97
CA ALA A 319 24.16 5.33 11.98
C ALA A 319 23.14 6.11 12.84
N ARG A 320 21.83 5.82 12.71
CA ARG A 320 20.81 6.49 13.53
C ARG A 320 20.91 6.11 15.01
N LEU A 321 21.18 4.85 15.33
CA LEU A 321 21.39 4.43 16.72
C LEU A 321 22.59 5.16 17.34
N SER A 322 23.71 5.27 16.62
CA SER A 322 24.89 6.01 17.08
C SER A 322 24.60 7.50 17.33
N GLU A 323 23.80 8.13 16.47
CA GLU A 323 23.38 9.51 16.67
C GLU A 323 22.47 9.66 17.89
N LEU A 324 21.49 8.77 18.05
CA LEU A 324 20.59 8.78 19.21
C LEU A 324 21.33 8.51 20.52
N ASP A 325 22.35 7.65 20.51
CA ASP A 325 23.21 7.39 21.67
C ASP A 325 24.10 8.61 21.99
N THR A 326 24.53 9.34 20.96
CA THR A 326 25.23 10.61 21.13
C THR A 326 24.34 11.65 21.83
N LEU A 327 23.08 11.80 21.40
CA LEU A 327 22.13 12.71 22.04
C LEU A 327 21.88 12.35 23.52
N ASP A 328 21.72 11.06 23.84
CA ASP A 328 21.57 10.61 25.22
C ASP A 328 22.81 10.92 26.07
N ARG A 329 24.01 10.71 25.51
CA ARG A 329 25.27 11.05 26.19
C ARG A 329 25.37 12.55 26.46
N LEU A 330 25.03 13.39 25.48
CA LEU A 330 25.02 14.85 25.64
C LEU A 330 24.03 15.27 26.73
N ALA A 331 22.81 14.72 26.72
CA ALA A 331 21.79 14.98 27.73
C ALA A 331 22.20 14.57 29.15
N ALA A 332 23.01 13.50 29.28
CA ALA A 332 23.56 13.04 30.54
C ALA A 332 24.82 13.81 30.99
N THR A 333 25.44 14.60 30.11
CA THR A 333 26.70 15.29 30.40
C THR A 333 26.44 16.54 31.25
N PRO A 334 27.07 16.69 32.44
CA PRO A 334 26.91 17.88 33.25
C PRO A 334 27.47 19.13 32.57
N GLY A 335 26.73 20.25 32.63
CA GLY A 335 27.22 21.56 32.20
C GLY A 335 26.15 22.41 31.51
N LYS A 336 26.29 23.74 31.61
CA LYS A 336 25.32 24.70 31.02
C LYS A 336 25.19 24.57 29.49
N LYS A 337 26.27 24.14 28.81
CA LYS A 337 26.24 23.91 27.35
C LYS A 337 25.36 22.74 26.92
N TYR A 338 25.02 21.83 27.84
CA TYR A 338 24.23 20.62 27.54
C TYR A 338 22.80 20.66 28.09
N THR A 339 22.42 21.74 28.77
CA THR A 339 21.11 21.87 29.42
C THR A 339 19.95 21.67 28.43
N HIS A 340 20.08 22.18 27.21
CA HIS A 340 19.05 22.03 26.19
C HIS A 340 18.78 20.56 25.81
N TYR A 341 19.82 19.71 25.68
CA TYR A 341 19.61 18.28 25.40
C TYR A 341 18.92 17.57 26.56
N LYS A 342 19.24 17.95 27.80
CA LYS A 342 18.58 17.41 28.98
C LYS A 342 17.08 17.72 28.96
N GLU A 343 16.71 18.97 28.68
CA GLU A 343 15.30 19.39 28.57
C GLU A 343 14.56 18.63 27.46
N LEU A 344 15.18 18.50 26.28
CA LEU A 344 14.62 17.72 25.18
C LEU A 344 14.46 16.24 25.53
N LYS A 345 15.42 15.66 26.28
CA LYS A 345 15.33 14.28 26.76
C LYS A 345 14.22 14.08 27.77
N GLU A 346 14.03 15.01 28.71
CA GLU A 346 12.94 14.99 29.70
C GLU A 346 11.55 15.11 29.03
N GLN A 347 11.46 15.82 27.91
CA GLN A 347 10.27 15.87 27.04
C GLN A 347 10.10 14.59 26.19
N GLY A 348 11.15 13.76 26.13
CA GLY A 348 11.21 12.55 25.32
C GLY A 348 11.18 12.85 23.82
N ALA A 349 11.80 13.94 23.40
CA ALA A 349 11.69 14.48 22.04
C ALA A 349 12.04 13.47 20.94
N TRP A 350 13.06 12.63 21.17
CA TRP A 350 13.52 11.60 20.23
C TRP A 350 13.17 10.16 20.61
N ASP A 351 12.27 9.94 21.59
CA ASP A 351 11.93 8.59 22.03
C ASP A 351 11.18 7.80 20.93
N GLU A 352 10.29 8.46 20.19
CA GLU A 352 9.56 7.83 19.06
C GLU A 352 10.52 7.52 17.91
N ILE A 353 11.43 8.44 17.57
CA ILE A 353 12.48 8.20 16.58
C ILE A 353 13.32 6.96 16.96
N ARG A 354 13.72 6.85 18.24
CA ARG A 354 14.44 5.67 18.73
C ARG A 354 13.62 4.40 18.63
N SER A 355 12.36 4.46 19.04
CA SER A 355 11.43 3.33 18.96
C SER A 355 11.32 2.84 17.51
N ASP A 356 11.16 3.75 16.55
CA ASP A 356 11.08 3.45 15.12
C ASP A 356 12.38 2.85 14.57
N VAL A 357 13.54 3.41 14.92
CA VAL A 357 14.85 2.87 14.49
C VAL A 357 15.05 1.45 15.05
N ARG A 358 14.69 1.21 16.31
CA ARG A 358 14.77 -0.14 16.92
C ARG A 358 13.73 -1.10 16.33
N ALA A 359 12.52 -0.64 16.05
CA ALA A 359 11.51 -1.43 15.37
C ALA A 359 11.98 -1.85 13.97
N ARG A 360 12.67 -0.96 13.24
CA ARG A 360 13.34 -1.30 11.98
C ARG A 360 14.47 -2.31 12.18
N GLN A 361 15.34 -2.11 13.16
CA GLN A 361 16.41 -3.07 13.49
C GLN A 361 15.89 -4.50 13.70
N VAL A 362 14.76 -4.62 14.40
CA VAL A 362 14.12 -5.92 14.70
C VAL A 362 13.36 -6.47 13.49
N SER A 363 12.62 -5.64 12.75
CA SER A 363 11.72 -6.10 11.69
C SER A 363 12.39 -6.29 10.32
N LEU A 364 13.48 -5.57 10.02
CA LEU A 364 14.15 -5.63 8.72
C LEU A 364 14.61 -7.04 8.32
N PRO A 365 15.23 -7.86 9.20
CA PRO A 365 15.61 -9.23 8.83
C PRO A 365 14.43 -10.07 8.32
N THR A 366 13.30 -10.05 9.04
CA THR A 366 12.09 -10.76 8.63
C THR A 366 11.51 -10.21 7.33
N LYS A 367 11.46 -8.88 7.17
CA LYS A 367 10.97 -8.24 5.94
C LYS A 367 11.85 -8.59 4.73
N ILE A 368 13.18 -8.56 4.88
CA ILE A 368 14.13 -8.96 3.83
C ILE A 368 13.84 -10.41 3.40
N GLN A 369 13.73 -11.34 4.36
CA GLN A 369 13.42 -12.73 4.08
C GLN A 369 12.07 -12.90 3.35
N GLN A 370 11.04 -12.14 3.73
CA GLN A 370 9.74 -12.15 3.05
C GLN A 370 9.87 -11.67 1.60
N PHE A 371 10.62 -10.60 1.34
CA PHE A 371 10.84 -10.11 -0.03
C PHE A 371 11.70 -11.05 -0.86
N GLU A 372 12.72 -11.69 -0.28
CA GLU A 372 13.50 -12.72 -0.96
C GLU A 372 12.62 -13.90 -1.37
N THR A 373 11.74 -14.35 -0.48
CA THR A 373 10.77 -15.42 -0.77
C THR A 373 9.81 -15.01 -1.89
N ALA A 374 9.29 -13.78 -1.83
CA ALA A 374 8.44 -13.20 -2.87
C ALA A 374 9.15 -13.13 -4.22
N PHE A 375 10.42 -12.73 -4.22
CA PHE A 375 11.26 -12.64 -5.42
C PHE A 375 11.50 -14.02 -6.06
N ILE A 376 11.76 -15.06 -5.25
CA ILE A 376 11.90 -16.44 -5.73
C ILE A 376 10.61 -16.91 -6.42
N LYS A 377 9.46 -16.79 -5.74
CA LYS A 377 8.17 -17.22 -6.29
C LYS A 377 7.78 -16.45 -7.55
N LEU A 378 8.08 -15.15 -7.58
CA LEU A 378 7.86 -14.32 -8.76
C LEU A 378 8.72 -14.79 -9.95
N ARG A 379 9.99 -15.16 -9.72
CA ARG A 379 10.86 -15.72 -10.77
C ARG A 379 10.38 -17.07 -11.28
N GLU A 380 9.92 -17.95 -10.40
CA GLU A 380 9.33 -19.24 -10.78
C GLU A 380 8.10 -19.04 -11.65
N ARG A 381 7.22 -18.11 -11.26
CA ARG A 381 6.03 -17.74 -12.02
C ARG A 381 6.36 -17.12 -13.37
N LEU A 382 7.36 -16.25 -13.44
CA LEU A 382 7.84 -15.68 -14.71
C LEU A 382 8.40 -16.77 -15.64
N ALA A 383 9.17 -17.72 -15.10
CA ALA A 383 9.69 -18.86 -15.86
C ALA A 383 8.56 -19.74 -16.40
N PHE A 384 7.56 -20.05 -15.56
CA PHE A 384 6.37 -20.79 -15.96
C PHE A 384 5.64 -20.10 -17.12
N LEU A 385 5.31 -18.81 -16.99
CA LEU A 385 4.61 -18.08 -18.06
C LEU A 385 5.46 -17.97 -19.34
N ARG A 386 6.78 -17.76 -19.23
CA ARG A 386 7.68 -17.76 -20.40
C ARG A 386 7.70 -19.12 -21.12
N ALA A 387 7.64 -20.23 -20.40
CA ALA A 387 7.51 -21.55 -21.00
C ALA A 387 6.20 -21.69 -21.80
N GLY A 388 5.11 -21.09 -21.32
CA GLY A 388 3.83 -21.04 -22.04
C GLY A 388 3.83 -20.14 -23.28
N ALA A 389 4.69 -19.12 -23.32
CA ALA A 389 4.83 -18.21 -24.45
C ALA A 389 5.68 -18.78 -25.60
N LEU A 390 6.38 -19.89 -25.38
CA LEU A 390 7.16 -20.56 -26.43
C LEU A 390 6.26 -21.17 -27.51
N PRO A 391 6.71 -21.25 -28.78
CA PRO A 391 5.96 -21.93 -29.83
C PRO A 391 5.65 -23.39 -29.48
N THR A 392 4.47 -23.87 -29.87
CA THR A 392 4.09 -25.28 -29.67
C THR A 392 5.12 -26.20 -30.33
N GLY A 393 5.62 -27.18 -29.57
CA GLY A 393 6.66 -28.11 -30.01
C GLY A 393 8.10 -27.64 -29.77
N ALA A 394 8.31 -26.40 -29.33
CA ALA A 394 9.62 -25.94 -28.89
C ALA A 394 10.05 -26.66 -27.59
N LYS A 395 11.35 -26.94 -27.45
CA LYS A 395 11.91 -27.51 -26.21
C LYS A 395 11.64 -26.56 -25.04
N GLY A 396 11.01 -27.07 -23.99
CA GLY A 396 10.65 -26.29 -22.81
C GLY A 396 9.29 -25.58 -22.90
N HIS A 397 8.51 -25.78 -23.96
CA HIS A 397 7.12 -25.34 -24.02
C HIS A 397 6.29 -26.04 -22.94
N ASP A 398 5.51 -25.27 -22.18
CA ASP A 398 4.58 -25.78 -21.18
C ASP A 398 3.13 -25.50 -21.62
N PRO A 399 2.33 -26.54 -21.93
CA PRO A 399 0.96 -26.35 -22.42
C PRO A 399 0.01 -25.82 -21.34
N VAL A 400 0.26 -26.08 -20.06
CA VAL A 400 -0.55 -25.56 -18.95
C VAL A 400 -0.30 -24.07 -18.78
N ALA A 401 0.96 -23.64 -18.88
CA ALA A 401 1.32 -22.22 -18.90
C ALA A 401 0.75 -21.50 -20.12
N ALA A 402 0.79 -22.13 -21.30
CA ALA A 402 0.21 -21.58 -22.51
C ALA A 402 -1.31 -21.37 -22.37
N GLY A 403 -2.02 -22.36 -21.82
CA GLY A 403 -3.44 -22.24 -21.48
C GLY A 403 -3.70 -21.11 -20.48
N ARG A 404 -2.86 -20.98 -19.44
CA ARG A 404 -2.98 -19.90 -18.46
C ARG A 404 -2.82 -18.51 -19.08
N LEU A 405 -1.83 -18.33 -19.95
CA LEU A 405 -1.63 -17.08 -20.68
C LEU A 405 -2.81 -16.76 -21.61
N ALA A 406 -3.35 -17.76 -22.29
CA ALA A 406 -4.53 -17.58 -23.13
C ALA A 406 -5.76 -17.16 -22.32
N ASP A 407 -5.97 -17.77 -21.14
CA ASP A 407 -7.07 -17.41 -20.24
C ASP A 407 -6.90 -15.99 -19.69
N MET A 408 -5.69 -15.58 -19.28
CA MET A 408 -5.40 -14.20 -18.86
C MET A 408 -5.74 -13.19 -19.95
N LYS A 409 -5.27 -13.42 -21.18
CA LYS A 409 -5.54 -12.55 -22.33
C LYS A 409 -7.02 -12.48 -22.67
N ARG A 410 -7.73 -13.60 -22.61
CA ARG A 410 -9.19 -13.62 -22.84
C ARG A 410 -9.93 -12.87 -21.75
N MET A 411 -9.53 -13.06 -20.49
CA MET A 411 -10.17 -12.40 -19.34
C MET A 411 -9.95 -10.88 -19.38
N ALA A 412 -8.77 -10.41 -19.79
CA ALA A 412 -8.44 -8.99 -19.91
C ALA A 412 -9.37 -8.20 -20.85
N VAL A 413 -10.03 -8.88 -21.79
CA VAL A 413 -11.00 -8.28 -22.74
C VAL A 413 -12.43 -8.78 -22.52
N ASP A 414 -12.67 -9.58 -21.48
CA ASP A 414 -13.99 -10.13 -21.20
C ASP A 414 -14.93 -9.00 -20.72
N PRO A 415 -16.09 -8.77 -21.37
CA PRO A 415 -16.99 -7.68 -21.01
C PRO A 415 -17.47 -7.73 -19.55
N ALA A 416 -17.65 -8.93 -18.99
CA ALA A 416 -18.06 -9.06 -17.59
C ALA A 416 -16.91 -8.68 -16.65
N PHE A 417 -15.66 -9.03 -16.99
CA PHE A 417 -14.49 -8.61 -16.21
C PHE A 417 -14.26 -7.10 -16.31
N LEU A 418 -14.38 -6.52 -17.51
CA LEU A 418 -14.27 -5.07 -17.71
C LEU A 418 -15.36 -4.30 -16.94
N ALA A 419 -16.56 -4.86 -16.80
CA ALA A 419 -17.61 -4.27 -15.98
C ALA A 419 -17.26 -4.26 -14.48
N LEU A 420 -16.60 -5.31 -13.97
CA LEU A 420 -16.09 -5.37 -12.60
C LEU A 420 -14.97 -4.32 -12.38
N LYS A 421 -14.01 -4.25 -13.32
CA LYS A 421 -12.96 -3.22 -13.28
C LYS A 421 -13.55 -1.80 -13.26
N GLY A 422 -14.54 -1.54 -14.11
CA GLY A 422 -15.22 -0.25 -14.13
C GLY A 422 -15.98 0.07 -12.83
N GLN A 423 -16.44 -0.94 -12.07
CA GLN A 423 -17.01 -0.72 -10.74
C GLN A 423 -15.93 -0.35 -9.72
N PHE A 424 -14.81 -1.04 -9.73
CA PHE A 424 -13.64 -0.68 -8.92
C PHE A 424 -13.19 0.77 -9.16
N GLU A 425 -13.03 1.19 -10.41
CA GLU A 425 -12.63 2.56 -10.77
C GLU A 425 -13.63 3.61 -10.24
N ARG A 426 -14.94 3.30 -10.27
CA ARG A 426 -15.98 4.15 -9.68
C ARG A 426 -15.91 4.21 -8.16
N ASP A 427 -15.61 3.10 -7.50
CA ASP A 427 -15.50 3.03 -6.04
C ASP A 427 -14.27 3.81 -5.54
N VAL A 428 -13.13 3.71 -6.23
CA VAL A 428 -11.95 4.54 -5.94
C VAL A 428 -12.25 6.02 -6.13
N LYS A 429 -12.87 6.39 -7.27
CA LYS A 429 -13.23 7.78 -7.53
C LYS A 429 -14.22 8.32 -6.49
N ALA A 430 -15.22 7.53 -6.12
CA ALA A 430 -16.16 7.92 -5.09
C ALA A 430 -15.46 8.20 -3.76
N TYR A 431 -14.49 7.36 -3.39
CA TYR A 431 -13.67 7.55 -2.20
C TYR A 431 -12.83 8.83 -2.27
N GLN A 432 -12.11 9.07 -3.37
CA GLN A 432 -11.35 10.30 -3.58
C GLN A 432 -12.25 11.55 -3.50
N ASP A 433 -13.39 11.55 -4.22
CA ASP A 433 -14.35 12.65 -4.20
C ASP A 433 -14.93 12.91 -2.79
N TYR A 434 -15.15 11.85 -2.00
CA TYR A 434 -15.58 11.98 -0.60
C TYR A 434 -14.51 12.63 0.27
N VAL A 435 -13.27 12.18 0.15
CA VAL A 435 -12.14 12.75 0.92
C VAL A 435 -11.88 14.20 0.52
N ASP A 436 -11.95 14.55 -0.76
CA ASP A 436 -11.80 15.93 -1.23
C ASP A 436 -12.87 16.86 -0.65
N SER A 437 -14.09 16.36 -0.47
CA SER A 437 -15.22 17.16 0.02
C SER A 437 -15.35 17.23 1.54
N HIS A 438 -14.88 16.22 2.27
CA HIS A 438 -15.05 16.13 3.73
C HIS A 438 -13.74 16.23 4.52
N GLY A 439 -12.60 15.95 3.87
CA GLY A 439 -11.32 15.74 4.51
C GLY A 439 -11.24 14.41 5.26
N LEU A 440 -10.01 14.03 5.65
CA LEU A 440 -9.76 12.93 6.58
C LEU A 440 -9.14 13.48 7.86
N PRO A 441 -9.53 12.97 9.04
CA PRO A 441 -8.92 13.37 10.31
C PRO A 441 -7.43 13.04 10.30
N ALA A 442 -6.61 14.03 10.66
CA ALA A 442 -5.16 13.87 10.71
C ALA A 442 -4.73 13.20 12.02
N ALA A 443 -3.81 12.24 11.91
CA ALA A 443 -3.03 11.80 13.06
C ALA A 443 -2.15 12.96 13.53
N ALA A 444 -2.26 13.35 14.80
CA ALA A 444 -1.37 14.32 15.41
C ALA A 444 -0.36 13.58 16.31
N PRO A 445 0.97 13.79 16.14
CA PRO A 445 1.94 13.25 17.06
C PRO A 445 1.71 13.84 18.46
N PRO A 446 2.03 13.10 19.54
CA PRO A 446 1.93 13.63 20.89
C PRO A 446 2.76 14.91 21.06
N LYS A 447 2.23 15.88 21.83
CA LYS A 447 2.92 17.14 22.09
C LYS A 447 4.33 16.89 22.63
N GLY A 448 5.33 17.53 22.02
CA GLY A 448 6.74 17.44 22.43
C GLY A 448 7.56 16.34 21.75
N LYS A 449 6.97 15.52 20.87
CA LYS A 449 7.68 14.50 20.08
C LYS A 449 8.14 15.06 18.74
N TRP A 450 9.33 14.65 18.30
CA TRP A 450 9.88 15.04 17.01
C TRP A 450 9.44 14.11 15.89
N THR A 451 9.19 14.70 14.72
CA THR A 451 9.18 14.01 13.43
C THR A 451 10.60 13.71 12.95
N PHE A 452 10.76 12.79 12.00
CA PHE A 452 12.07 12.52 11.38
C PHE A 452 12.67 13.77 10.71
N ALA A 453 11.84 14.64 10.12
CA ALA A 453 12.30 15.89 9.52
C ALA A 453 12.94 16.82 10.56
N GLN A 454 12.26 17.03 11.70
CA GLN A 454 12.78 17.81 12.82
C GLN A 454 14.06 17.19 13.41
N TYR A 455 14.09 15.87 13.54
CA TYR A 455 15.28 15.15 13.99
C TYR A 455 16.47 15.36 13.03
N TYR A 456 16.30 15.19 11.72
CA TYR A 456 17.38 15.39 10.76
C TYR A 456 17.87 16.84 10.70
N GLU A 457 16.95 17.80 10.77
CA GLU A 457 17.30 19.21 10.84
C GLU A 457 18.09 19.53 12.12
N PHE A 458 17.65 19.00 13.27
CA PHE A 458 18.36 19.14 14.54
C PHE A 458 19.79 18.58 14.44
N ILE A 459 19.95 17.33 13.99
CA ILE A 459 21.28 16.70 13.84
C ILE A 459 22.18 17.49 12.89
N LYS A 460 21.63 17.96 11.76
CA LYS A 460 22.38 18.76 10.79
C LYS A 460 22.87 20.07 11.41
N ASN A 461 21.99 20.80 12.09
CA ASN A 461 22.32 22.08 12.72
C ASN A 461 23.31 21.88 13.88
N ASP A 462 23.13 20.83 14.66
CA ASP A 462 24.01 20.49 15.78
C ASP A 462 25.43 20.15 15.30
N ARG A 463 25.56 19.34 14.24
CA ARG A 463 26.86 19.02 13.63
C ARG A 463 27.60 20.25 13.11
N ALA A 464 26.86 21.21 12.56
CA ALA A 464 27.44 22.44 12.03
C ALA A 464 27.89 23.39 13.15
N ALA A 465 27.10 23.50 14.23
CA ALA A 465 27.38 24.39 15.35
C ALA A 465 28.40 23.82 16.34
N TYR A 466 28.39 22.51 16.56
CA TYR A 466 29.14 21.81 17.59
C TYR A 466 29.79 20.53 17.05
N PRO A 467 30.77 20.63 16.14
CA PRO A 467 31.40 19.46 15.52
C PRO A 467 32.09 18.52 16.54
N ASP A 468 32.49 19.04 17.71
CA ASP A 468 33.10 18.28 18.81
C ASP A 468 32.13 17.28 19.47
N HIS A 469 30.81 17.52 19.41
CA HIS A 469 29.81 16.56 19.88
C HIS A 469 29.83 15.25 19.09
N TRP A 470 30.23 15.33 17.82
CA TRP A 470 30.11 14.28 16.81
C TRP A 470 31.45 13.69 16.37
N ALA A 471 32.57 14.26 16.81
CA ALA A 471 33.87 13.64 16.66
C ALA A 471 33.84 12.31 17.43
N SER A 472 33.93 11.19 16.70
CA SER A 472 34.13 9.88 17.31
C SER A 472 35.32 10.00 18.26
N ASN A 473 35.09 9.71 19.55
CA ASN A 473 36.21 9.52 20.48
C ASN A 473 37.09 8.44 19.85
N GLY A 474 38.22 8.84 19.27
CA GLY A 474 39.25 7.90 18.85
C GLY A 474 39.71 7.16 20.09
N GLY A 475 39.28 5.90 20.20
CA GLY A 475 39.68 4.93 21.20
C GLY A 475 39.79 3.59 20.51
#